data_AF-I8TT05-F1
#
_entry.id   AF-I8TT05-F1
#
_cell.length_a   1.000
_cell.length_b   1.000
_cell.length_c   1.000
_cell.angle_alpha   90.00
_cell.angle_beta   90.00
_cell.angle_gamma   90.00
#
_symmetry.space_group_name_H-M   'P 1'
#
loop_
_entity.id
_entity.type
_entity.pdbx_description
1 polymer ?
#
loop_
_entity_poly.entity_id
_entity_poly.type
_entity_poly.pdbx_seq_one_letter_code
_entity_poly.pdbx_strand_id
1 'polypeptide(L)'
;MSCPDHDDLDVFTQLRKVDRRQQTLQNINIPLHHLGLGSEEEVESINTLKYLGPTGVLRASHRALDISLSKPHWPAHDHSRVSPVPPGSIVRLEIGLWPTAMQFQAGEGFMLKVVGHHMTLAKFVPLRGRFENGNKGRHYVHFGGDFPSHIMIPTVAL
;
A
#
# COMPACT_ATOMS: atom_id res chain seq x y z
N MET A 1 -5.36 1.58 14.18
CA MET A 1 -5.75 0.23 13.73
C MET A 1 -5.95 -0.66 14.96
N SER A 2 -6.83 -1.65 14.92
CA SER A 2 -6.92 -2.70 15.95
C SER A 2 -7.38 -4.03 15.35
N CYS A 3 -7.14 -5.14 16.07
CA CYS A 3 -7.64 -6.47 15.77
C CYS A 3 -8.07 -7.15 17.08
N PRO A 4 -9.34 -7.54 17.28
CA PRO A 4 -9.79 -8.23 18.49
C PRO A 4 -9.44 -9.72 18.51
N ASP A 5 -9.06 -10.29 17.37
CA ASP A 5 -8.93 -11.74 17.17
C ASP A 5 -7.46 -12.23 17.18
N HIS A 6 -6.49 -11.32 17.20
CA HIS A 6 -5.07 -11.64 17.14
C HIS A 6 -4.23 -10.56 17.84
N ASP A 7 -3.02 -10.93 18.22
CA ASP A 7 -2.01 -10.10 18.88
C ASP A 7 -1.04 -9.42 17.90
N ASP A 8 -1.32 -9.49 16.59
CA ASP A 8 -0.58 -8.77 15.56
C ASP A 8 -1.47 -8.53 14.32
N LEU A 9 -1.01 -7.66 13.43
CA LEU A 9 -1.64 -7.39 12.15
C LEU A 9 -0.63 -6.88 11.12
N ASP A 10 -0.56 -7.57 9.98
CA ASP A 10 0.08 -7.13 8.76
C ASP A 10 -0.88 -6.22 7.98
N VAL A 11 -0.55 -4.94 7.87
CA VAL A 11 -1.38 -3.94 7.20
C VAL A 11 -0.72 -3.56 5.87
N PHE A 12 -1.47 -3.72 4.79
CA PHE A 12 -1.05 -3.37 3.44
C PHE A 12 -1.82 -2.15 2.97
N THR A 13 -1.09 -1.17 2.45
CA THR A 13 -1.64 0.05 1.86
C THR A 13 -1.29 0.13 0.38
N GLN A 14 -2.18 0.70 -0.43
CA GLN A 14 -1.92 0.98 -1.84
C GLN A 14 -2.63 2.26 -2.24
N LEU A 15 -1.93 3.12 -2.97
CA LEU A 15 -2.54 4.26 -3.63
C LEU A 15 -2.80 3.86 -5.10
N ARG A 16 -4.05 3.98 -5.55
CA ARG A 16 -4.42 3.82 -6.96
C ARG A 16 -4.70 5.19 -7.55
N LYS A 17 -4.38 5.37 -8.83
CA LYS A 17 -4.92 6.48 -9.63
C LYS A 17 -6.30 6.09 -10.15
N VAL A 18 -7.24 7.02 -10.15
CA VAL A 18 -8.57 6.85 -10.74
C VAL A 18 -8.85 7.95 -11.77
N ASP A 19 -9.60 7.59 -12.81
CA ASP A 19 -10.04 8.53 -13.83
C ASP A 19 -11.24 9.37 -13.35
N ARG A 20 -11.76 10.22 -14.25
CA ARG A 20 -12.96 11.07 -14.00
C ARG A 20 -14.23 10.29 -13.68
N ARG A 21 -14.27 9.00 -13.99
CA ARG A 21 -15.39 8.09 -13.74
C ARG A 21 -15.13 7.19 -12.53
N GLN A 22 -14.10 7.48 -11.74
CA GLN A 22 -13.67 6.68 -10.59
C GLN A 22 -13.20 5.25 -10.96
N GLN A 23 -12.85 5.00 -12.22
CA GLN A 23 -12.28 3.74 -12.65
C GLN A 23 -10.78 3.72 -12.35
N THR A 24 -10.29 2.62 -11.77
CA THR A 24 -8.87 2.51 -11.43
C THR A 24 -8.02 2.40 -12.68
N LEU A 25 -7.00 3.25 -12.78
CA LEU A 25 -6.01 3.21 -13.85
C LEU A 25 -4.84 2.27 -13.51
N GLN A 26 -4.09 1.93 -14.54
CA GLN A 26 -2.85 1.15 -14.47
C GLN A 26 -1.84 1.75 -15.45
N ASN A 27 -0.56 1.54 -15.20
CA ASN A 27 0.51 1.89 -16.12
C ASN A 27 1.10 0.63 -16.74
N ILE A 28 1.26 0.60 -18.06
CA ILE A 28 2.04 -0.42 -18.75
C ILE A 28 3.51 0.01 -18.75
N ASN A 29 4.36 -0.77 -18.10
CA ASN A 29 5.74 -0.40 -17.84
C ASN A 29 6.64 -0.51 -19.07
N ILE A 30 6.24 -1.31 -20.06
CA ILE A 30 7.00 -1.55 -21.29
C ILE A 30 6.11 -1.17 -22.48
N PRO A 31 6.57 -0.32 -23.41
CA PRO A 31 5.81 0.01 -24.60
C PRO A 31 5.31 -1.23 -25.34
N LEU A 32 4.05 -1.22 -25.79
CA LEU A 32 3.40 -2.39 -26.41
C LEU A 32 4.18 -2.95 -27.61
N HIS A 33 4.78 -2.08 -28.43
CA HIS A 33 5.57 -2.49 -29.59
C HIS A 33 6.85 -3.24 -29.22
N HIS A 34 7.44 -3.01 -28.04
CA HIS A 34 8.57 -3.81 -27.54
C HIS A 34 8.12 -5.20 -27.05
N LEU A 35 6.85 -5.34 -26.70
CA LEU A 35 6.25 -6.62 -26.29
C LEU A 35 5.67 -7.39 -27.49
N GLY A 36 5.56 -6.76 -28.66
CA GLY A 36 4.87 -7.34 -29.82
C GLY A 36 3.36 -7.50 -29.62
N LEU A 37 2.74 -6.67 -28.78
CA LEU A 37 1.32 -6.73 -28.43
C LEU A 37 0.52 -5.60 -29.09
N GLY A 38 -0.76 -5.88 -29.40
CA GLY A 38 -1.65 -4.91 -30.05
C GLY A 38 -2.39 -3.98 -29.09
N SER A 39 -2.52 -4.39 -27.83
CA SER A 39 -3.36 -3.70 -26.83
C SER A 39 -2.87 -3.90 -25.40
N GLU A 40 -3.34 -3.06 -24.46
CA GLU A 40 -2.98 -3.15 -23.03
C GLU A 40 -3.66 -4.34 -22.34
N GLU A 41 -4.80 -4.78 -22.87
CA GLU A 41 -5.59 -5.91 -22.41
C GLU A 41 -4.81 -7.23 -22.56
N GLU A 42 -3.99 -7.35 -23.61
CA GLU A 42 -3.12 -8.49 -23.85
C GLU A 42 -1.93 -8.58 -22.88
N VAL A 43 -1.58 -7.47 -22.20
CA VAL A 43 -0.41 -7.44 -21.33
C VAL A 43 -0.65 -8.30 -20.09
N GLU A 44 0.23 -9.26 -19.86
CA GLU A 44 0.13 -10.16 -18.71
C GLU A 44 0.22 -9.40 -17.38
N SER A 45 -0.66 -9.74 -16.43
CA SER A 45 -0.81 -9.06 -15.15
C SER A 45 0.24 -9.49 -14.14
N ILE A 46 1.49 -9.08 -14.39
CA ILE A 46 2.63 -9.25 -13.49
C ILE A 46 3.25 -7.89 -13.18
N ASN A 47 3.89 -7.79 -12.01
CA ASN A 47 4.46 -6.54 -11.49
C ASN A 47 5.44 -5.88 -12.47
N THR A 48 6.23 -6.69 -13.18
CA THR A 48 7.22 -6.20 -14.14
C THR A 48 6.57 -5.45 -15.30
N LEU A 49 5.40 -5.88 -15.77
CA LEU A 49 4.73 -5.32 -16.94
C LEU A 49 3.68 -4.28 -16.59
N LYS A 50 3.06 -4.37 -15.42
CA LYS A 50 1.98 -3.48 -14.98
C LYS A 50 2.30 -2.87 -13.62
N TYR A 51 2.25 -1.55 -13.53
CA TYR A 51 2.30 -0.81 -12.28
C TYR A 51 0.91 -0.31 -11.90
N LEU A 52 0.46 -0.69 -10.71
CA LEU A 52 -0.87 -0.34 -10.20
C LEU A 52 -0.85 0.90 -9.29
N GLY A 53 0.33 1.40 -8.92
CA GLY A 53 0.52 2.46 -7.94
C GLY A 53 1.37 2.02 -6.75
N PRO A 54 1.80 2.98 -5.90
CA PRO A 54 2.73 2.70 -4.81
C PRO A 54 2.03 1.91 -3.70
N THR A 55 2.79 1.05 -3.06
CA THR A 55 2.32 0.22 -1.94
C THR A 55 3.13 0.50 -0.68
N GLY A 56 2.56 0.15 0.46
CA GLY A 56 3.22 0.14 1.75
C GLY A 56 2.79 -1.10 2.52
N VAL A 57 3.64 -1.58 3.42
CA VAL A 57 3.32 -2.70 4.30
C VAL A 57 4.00 -2.49 5.65
N LEU A 58 3.27 -2.78 6.71
CA LEU A 58 3.83 -2.80 8.06
C LEU A 58 3.16 -3.89 8.89
N ARG A 59 3.97 -4.69 9.56
CA ARG A 59 3.55 -5.54 10.68
C ARG A 59 3.47 -4.69 11.94
N ALA A 60 2.31 -4.64 12.58
CA ALA A 60 2.06 -3.73 13.70
C ALA A 60 2.97 -3.99 14.90
N SER A 61 3.40 -5.23 15.12
CA SER A 61 4.38 -5.52 16.18
C SER A 61 5.77 -4.90 15.95
N HIS A 62 6.07 -4.45 14.73
CA HIS A 62 7.29 -3.73 14.36
C HIS A 62 7.07 -2.22 14.17
N ARG A 63 5.97 -1.65 14.69
CA ARG A 63 5.62 -0.23 14.52
C ARG A 63 6.62 0.78 15.13
N ALA A 64 7.56 0.35 15.95
CA ALA A 64 8.55 1.23 16.57
C ALA A 64 9.37 1.96 15.49
N LEU A 65 9.56 3.27 15.67
CA LEU A 65 10.35 4.11 14.77
C LEU A 65 11.76 4.30 15.31
N ASP A 66 12.74 4.34 14.40
CA ASP A 66 14.01 4.99 14.63
C ASP A 66 13.83 6.49 14.33
N ILE A 67 13.75 7.29 15.39
CA ILE A 67 13.51 8.74 15.29
C ILE A 67 14.70 9.46 14.62
N SER A 68 15.92 8.91 14.73
CA SER A 68 17.11 9.52 14.14
C SER A 68 17.15 9.38 12.61
N LEU A 69 16.53 8.32 12.08
CA LEU A 69 16.45 8.04 10.64
C LEU A 69 15.12 8.49 10.00
N SER A 70 14.08 8.67 10.80
CA SER A 70 12.76 9.07 10.33
C SER A 70 12.74 10.52 9.82
N LYS A 71 11.97 10.76 8.76
CA LYS A 71 11.68 12.09 8.21
C LYS A 71 10.15 12.32 8.20
N PRO A 72 9.66 13.57 8.10
CA PRO A 72 8.23 13.86 8.14
C PRO A 72 7.35 13.04 7.19
N HIS A 73 7.86 12.68 6.02
CA HIS A 73 7.16 11.89 5.00
C HIS A 73 7.85 10.53 4.72
N TRP A 74 8.74 10.08 5.61
CA TRP A 74 9.49 8.84 5.46
C TRP A 74 9.71 8.22 6.85
N PRO A 75 8.78 7.38 7.34
CA PRO A 75 8.98 6.67 8.59
C PRO A 75 10.09 5.62 8.42
N ALA A 76 11.08 5.64 9.32
CA ALA A 76 12.08 4.59 9.43
C ALA A 76 11.73 3.73 10.64
N HIS A 77 11.39 2.47 10.42
CA HIS A 77 11.08 1.54 11.52
C HIS A 77 12.36 0.90 12.05
N ASP A 78 12.47 0.84 13.37
CA ASP A 78 13.64 0.31 14.09
C ASP A 78 13.84 -1.19 13.83
N HIS A 79 12.74 -1.95 13.79
CA HIS A 79 12.73 -3.40 13.58
C HIS A 79 13.59 -4.25 14.55
N SER A 80 14.25 -3.64 15.55
CA SER A 80 15.13 -4.34 16.50
C SER A 80 14.40 -5.32 17.43
N ARG A 81 13.09 -5.13 17.61
CA ARG A 81 12.27 -5.93 18.53
C ARG A 81 10.84 -6.12 18.00
N VAL A 82 10.22 -7.20 18.46
CA VAL A 82 8.80 -7.48 18.28
C VAL A 82 8.06 -6.97 19.51
N SER A 83 7.07 -6.08 19.32
CA SER A 83 6.17 -5.58 20.37
C SER A 83 4.74 -5.99 20.03
N PRO A 84 4.26 -7.15 20.51
CA PRO A 84 2.90 -7.62 20.24
C PRO A 84 1.84 -6.55 20.52
N VAL A 85 0.74 -6.59 19.77
CA VAL A 85 -0.41 -5.69 19.91
C VAL A 85 -1.49 -6.45 20.67
N PRO A 86 -1.75 -6.18 21.96
CA PRO A 86 -2.75 -6.96 22.68
C PRO A 86 -4.12 -6.91 21.96
N PRO A 87 -4.83 -8.04 21.84
CA PRO A 87 -6.09 -8.09 21.10
C PRO A 87 -7.06 -6.98 21.52
N GLY A 88 -7.64 -6.30 20.54
CA GLY A 88 -8.57 -5.19 20.71
C GLY A 88 -7.90 -3.83 20.92
N SER A 89 -6.60 -3.79 21.24
CA SER A 89 -5.88 -2.53 21.48
C SER A 89 -5.75 -1.71 20.20
N ILE A 90 -6.00 -0.40 20.31
CA ILE A 90 -5.82 0.54 19.21
C ILE A 90 -4.35 0.98 19.17
N VAL A 91 -3.69 0.75 18.03
CA VAL A 91 -2.32 1.18 17.78
C VAL A 91 -2.25 2.12 16.57
N ARG A 92 -1.39 3.13 16.67
CA ARG A 92 -1.00 4.00 15.55
C ARG A 92 0.03 3.26 14.70
N LEU A 93 -0.16 3.32 13.38
CA LEU A 93 0.79 2.81 12.38
C LEU A 93 1.17 3.95 11.45
N GLU A 94 2.48 4.12 11.24
CA GLU A 94 3.01 5.03 10.23
C GLU A 94 3.56 4.17 9.10
N ILE A 95 2.84 4.10 7.97
CA ILE A 95 3.17 3.17 6.88
C ILE A 95 3.73 3.98 5.71
N GLY A 96 5.03 3.83 5.46
CA GLY A 96 5.67 4.41 4.29
C GLY A 96 5.13 3.78 3.00
N LEU A 97 4.83 4.61 2.00
CA LEU A 97 4.57 4.16 0.64
C LEU A 97 5.88 4.18 -0.16
N TRP A 98 6.06 3.19 -1.03
CA TRP A 98 7.17 3.20 -1.98
C TRP A 98 7.16 4.48 -2.82
N PRO A 99 8.32 5.15 -2.99
CA PRO A 99 8.44 6.34 -3.83
C PRO A 99 7.81 6.17 -5.19
N THR A 100 7.07 7.18 -5.62
CA THR A 100 6.50 7.23 -6.95
C THR A 100 6.32 8.68 -7.40
N ALA A 101 6.26 8.87 -8.70
CA ALA A 101 5.82 10.10 -9.32
C ALA A 101 4.56 9.78 -10.13
N MET A 102 3.46 10.48 -9.83
CA MET A 102 2.18 10.31 -10.53
C MET A 102 1.66 11.69 -10.92
N GLN A 103 1.40 11.86 -12.22
CA GLN A 103 0.74 13.06 -12.73
C GLN A 103 -0.77 12.86 -12.69
N PHE A 104 -1.50 13.89 -12.28
CA PHE A 104 -2.97 13.92 -12.26
C PHE A 104 -3.46 15.03 -13.18
N GLN A 105 -4.32 14.66 -14.12
CA GLN A 105 -5.07 15.56 -14.98
C GLN A 105 -6.35 16.03 -14.25
N ALA A 106 -6.94 17.13 -14.71
CA ALA A 106 -8.18 17.64 -14.15
C ALA A 106 -9.26 16.54 -14.10
N GLY A 107 -9.87 16.35 -12.92
CA GLY A 107 -10.92 15.36 -12.66
C GLY A 107 -10.41 13.94 -12.38
N GLU A 108 -9.13 13.65 -12.53
CA GLU A 108 -8.54 12.43 -11.97
C GLU A 108 -8.35 12.57 -10.46
N GLY A 109 -8.22 11.43 -9.78
CA GLY A 109 -8.02 11.40 -8.33
C GLY A 109 -7.22 10.20 -7.87
N PHE A 110 -7.10 10.04 -6.57
CA PHE A 110 -6.49 8.86 -5.96
C PHE A 110 -7.48 8.09 -5.10
N MET A 111 -7.23 6.79 -4.96
CA MET A 111 -7.95 5.89 -4.06
C MET A 111 -6.94 5.22 -3.13
N LEU A 112 -7.09 5.43 -1.82
CA LEU A 112 -6.33 4.73 -0.80
C LEU A 112 -7.03 3.40 -0.48
N LYS A 113 -6.29 2.30 -0.60
CA LYS A 113 -6.70 0.98 -0.14
C LYS A 113 -5.93 0.61 1.11
N VAL A 114 -6.62 0.12 2.12
CA VAL A 114 -6.04 -0.44 3.36
C VAL A 114 -6.63 -1.83 3.56
N VAL A 115 -5.81 -2.87 3.51
CA VAL A 115 -6.27 -4.27 3.57
C VAL A 115 -5.28 -5.16 4.34
N GLY A 116 -5.72 -6.37 4.69
CA GLY A 116 -4.91 -7.39 5.35
C GLY A 116 -4.18 -8.37 4.41
N HIS A 117 -4.00 -8.05 3.13
CA HIS A 117 -3.32 -8.92 2.16
C HIS A 117 -2.54 -8.11 1.12
N HIS A 118 -1.58 -8.77 0.48
CA HIS A 118 -0.73 -8.13 -0.51
C HIS A 118 -1.50 -7.79 -1.80
N MET A 119 -1.44 -6.52 -2.22
CA MET A 119 -2.17 -5.99 -3.40
C MET A 119 -1.28 -5.75 -4.62
N THR A 120 0.03 -5.98 -4.51
CA THR A 120 0.93 -5.88 -5.66
C THR A 120 0.78 -7.13 -6.53
N LEU A 121 0.80 -6.94 -7.86
CA LEU A 121 0.85 -8.06 -8.80
C LEU A 121 2.05 -8.97 -8.50
N ALA A 122 1.92 -10.26 -8.79
CA ALA A 122 3.02 -11.20 -8.65
C ALA A 122 4.12 -10.90 -9.67
N LYS A 123 5.38 -11.18 -9.31
CA LYS A 123 6.51 -11.08 -10.26
C LYS A 123 6.41 -12.11 -11.39
N PHE A 124 5.89 -13.28 -11.08
CA PHE A 124 5.70 -14.39 -12.01
C PHE A 124 4.30 -14.98 -11.87
N VAL A 125 3.74 -15.46 -12.98
CA VAL A 125 2.40 -16.07 -13.03
C VAL A 125 2.22 -17.19 -11.99
N PRO A 126 3.17 -18.13 -11.76
CA PRO A 126 2.98 -19.19 -10.79
C PRO A 126 2.85 -18.71 -9.34
N LEU A 127 3.29 -17.49 -9.02
CA LEU A 127 3.27 -16.93 -7.66
C LEU A 127 1.99 -16.15 -7.35
N ARG A 128 1.06 -16.01 -8.31
CA ARG A 128 -0.22 -15.33 -8.10
C ARG A 128 -1.00 -15.97 -6.96
N GLY A 129 -1.45 -15.15 -6.02
CA GLY A 129 -2.25 -15.59 -4.87
C GLY A 129 -1.51 -16.44 -3.84
N ARG A 130 -0.19 -16.64 -3.98
CA ARG A 130 0.61 -17.47 -3.05
C ARG A 130 1.25 -16.72 -1.89
N PHE A 131 0.97 -15.42 -1.74
CA PHE A 131 1.49 -14.65 -0.63
C PHE A 131 0.69 -14.97 0.63
N GLU A 132 1.38 -15.48 1.65
CA GLU A 132 0.80 -15.80 2.96
C GLU A 132 1.26 -14.79 4.00
N ASN A 133 0.43 -14.54 5.01
CA ASN A 133 0.75 -13.70 6.15
C ASN A 133 0.11 -14.23 7.43
N GLY A 134 0.45 -13.61 8.56
CA GLY A 134 -0.02 -14.05 9.87
C GLY A 134 -1.41 -13.55 10.25
N ASN A 135 -2.13 -12.83 9.36
CA ASN A 135 -3.36 -12.16 9.74
C ASN A 135 -4.48 -13.14 10.10
N LYS A 136 -5.23 -12.79 11.15
CA LYS A 136 -6.41 -13.53 11.59
C LYS A 136 -7.51 -12.54 11.95
N GLY A 137 -8.75 -12.92 11.65
CA GLY A 137 -9.94 -12.17 12.05
C GLY A 137 -10.07 -10.80 11.38
N ARG A 138 -10.76 -9.89 12.07
CA ARG A 138 -11.18 -8.60 11.49
C ARG A 138 -10.26 -7.46 11.95
N HIS A 139 -9.68 -6.76 10.98
CA HIS A 139 -8.95 -5.52 11.25
C HIS A 139 -9.88 -4.31 11.18
N TYR A 140 -9.66 -3.34 12.08
CA TYR A 140 -10.43 -2.11 12.14
C TYR A 140 -9.52 -0.91 11.89
N VAL A 141 -9.93 -0.05 10.95
CA VAL A 141 -9.36 1.27 10.71
C VAL A 141 -10.18 2.28 11.51
N HIS A 142 -9.52 3.07 12.36
CA HIS A 142 -10.17 4.10 13.17
C HIS A 142 -9.79 5.45 12.57
N PHE A 143 -10.78 6.33 12.33
CA PHE A 143 -10.56 7.65 11.74
C PHE A 143 -11.60 8.65 12.26
N GLY A 144 -11.21 9.91 12.38
CA GLY A 144 -12.05 11.01 12.91
C GLY A 144 -11.90 11.20 14.43
N GLY A 145 -12.26 12.38 14.92
CA GLY A 145 -12.14 12.74 16.34
C GLY A 145 -10.72 12.56 16.86
N ASP A 146 -10.57 11.74 17.90
CA ASP A 146 -9.29 11.41 18.54
C ASP A 146 -8.38 10.48 17.69
N PHE A 147 -8.86 10.02 16.53
CA PHE A 147 -8.11 9.16 15.61
C PHE A 147 -7.79 9.92 14.30
N PRO A 148 -6.72 10.74 14.27
CA PRO A 148 -6.38 11.56 13.11
C PRO A 148 -5.65 10.76 12.02
N SER A 149 -6.24 9.65 11.57
CA SER A 149 -5.72 8.89 10.43
C SER A 149 -5.80 9.72 9.16
N HIS A 150 -4.66 9.84 8.46
CA HIS A 150 -4.54 10.66 7.26
C HIS A 150 -3.49 10.05 6.32
N ILE A 151 -3.45 10.56 5.08
CA ILE A 151 -2.40 10.28 4.11
C ILE A 151 -1.60 11.56 3.89
N MET A 152 -0.27 11.44 3.88
CA MET A 152 0.62 12.55 3.54
C MET A 152 1.03 12.40 2.07
N ILE A 153 0.68 13.39 1.25
CA ILE A 153 1.01 13.40 -0.19
C ILE A 153 1.86 14.65 -0.46
N PRO A 154 3.16 14.52 -0.73
CA PRO A 154 3.97 15.64 -1.18
C PRO A 154 3.61 15.98 -2.64
N THR A 155 3.14 17.20 -2.88
CA THR A 155 2.85 17.71 -4.22
C THR A 155 4.02 18.55 -4.74
N VAL A 156 4.31 18.44 -6.03
CA VAL A 156 5.27 19.30 -6.74
C VAL A 156 4.52 20.13 -7.78
N ALA A 157 4.94 21.38 -7.98
CA ALA A 157 4.44 22.19 -9.09
C ALA A 157 4.97 21.63 -10.42
N LEU A 158 4.13 21.65 -11.45
CA LEU A 158 4.47 21.29 -12.82
C LEU A 158 4.85 22.53 -13.63
#